data_AF-A0A4R5CJE4-F1
#
_entry.id   AF-A0A4R5CJE4-F1
#
_cell.length_a   1.000
_cell.length_b   1.000
_cell.length_c   1.000
_cell.angle_alpha   90.00
_cell.angle_beta   90.00
_cell.angle_gamma   90.00
#
_symmetry.space_group_name_H-M   'P 1'
#
loop_
_entity.id
_entity.type
_entity.pdbx_description
1 polymer ?
#
loop_
_entity_poly.entity_id
_entity_poly.type
_entity_poly.pdbx_seq_one_letter_code
_entity_poly.pdbx_strand_id
1 'polypeptide(L)'
;MNSNKHVVYDSRNSFARFLKYEFRNSFDFDSYRKFDSFENEIDNYSTILFVIYSEEDLDYFMKIYKKGVKILACTFNYELFCKIQSIYEIPVFDISKLKSEVRLELNPHLV
;
A
#
# COMPACT_ATOMS: atom_id res chain seq x y z
N MET A 1 5.30 -12.44 -17.40
CA MET A 1 4.03 -11.69 -17.51
C MET A 1 4.30 -10.30 -16.97
N ASN A 2 4.48 -9.31 -17.85
CA ASN A 2 4.78 -7.92 -17.47
C ASN A 2 3.46 -7.15 -17.35
N SER A 3 2.76 -7.27 -16.22
CA SER A 3 1.70 -6.33 -15.87
C SER A 3 2.27 -5.33 -14.88
N ASN A 4 2.50 -4.08 -15.32
CA ASN A 4 2.65 -2.91 -14.43
C ASN A 4 1.30 -2.58 -13.76
N LYS A 5 0.54 -3.60 -13.36
CA LYS A 5 -0.75 -3.44 -12.71
C LYS A 5 -0.48 -3.26 -11.23
N HIS A 6 -0.89 -2.12 -10.72
CA HIS A 6 -0.75 -1.78 -9.32
C HIS A 6 -2.11 -1.80 -8.64
N VAL A 7 -2.11 -2.08 -7.35
CA VAL A 7 -3.33 -1.99 -6.55
C VAL A 7 -3.06 -1.28 -5.23
N VAL A 8 -4.02 -0.46 -4.84
CA VAL A 8 -4.07 0.17 -3.51
C VAL A 8 -5.16 -0.53 -2.71
N TYR A 9 -4.76 -1.21 -1.64
CA TYR A 9 -5.70 -1.65 -0.62
C TYR A 9 -5.79 -0.60 0.48
N ASP A 10 -6.98 -0.02 0.61
CA ASP A 10 -7.28 1.01 1.60
C ASP A 10 -8.72 0.80 2.07
N SER A 11 -8.88 0.21 3.25
CA SER A 11 -10.18 -0.10 3.84
C SER A 11 -11.05 1.14 4.09
N ARG A 12 -10.43 2.33 4.23
CA ARG A 12 -11.11 3.61 4.45
C ARG A 12 -11.20 4.48 3.20
N ASN A 13 -10.49 4.12 2.14
CA ASN A 13 -10.42 4.79 0.84
C ASN A 13 -10.00 6.27 0.91
N SER A 14 -9.39 6.71 2.01
CA SER A 14 -8.95 8.10 2.17
C SER A 14 -7.61 8.33 1.48
N PHE A 15 -6.68 7.41 1.65
CA PHE A 15 -5.35 7.47 1.07
C PHE A 15 -5.37 7.14 -0.43
N ALA A 16 -6.17 6.15 -0.84
CA ALA A 16 -6.38 5.86 -2.26
C ALA A 16 -6.88 7.08 -3.04
N ARG A 17 -7.77 7.89 -2.45
CA ARG A 17 -8.23 9.15 -3.07
C ARG A 17 -7.13 10.19 -3.19
N PHE A 18 -6.26 10.30 -2.16
CA PHE A 18 -5.10 11.16 -2.21
C PHE A 18 -4.15 10.74 -3.35
N LEU A 19 -3.80 9.45 -3.42
CA LEU A 19 -2.92 8.94 -4.48
C LEU A 19 -3.50 9.19 -5.87
N LYS A 20 -4.80 8.93 -6.05
CA LYS A 20 -5.48 9.16 -7.33
C LYS A 20 -5.47 10.63 -7.73
N TYR A 21 -5.51 11.56 -6.78
CA TYR A 21 -5.43 12.99 -7.09
C TYR A 21 -3.99 13.41 -7.41
N GLU A 22 -3.04 13.02 -6.57
CA GLU A 22 -1.65 13.50 -6.62
C GLU A 22 -0.85 12.86 -7.76
N PHE A 23 -1.08 11.58 -8.06
CA PHE A 23 -0.29 10.79 -9.01
C PHE A 23 -1.08 10.37 -10.26
N ARG A 24 -2.23 10.98 -10.55
CA ARG A 24 -3.11 10.60 -11.70
C ARG A 24 -2.42 10.48 -13.06
N ASN A 25 -1.34 11.23 -13.28
CA ASN A 25 -0.66 11.31 -14.56
C ASN A 25 0.49 10.30 -14.67
N SER A 26 0.87 9.64 -13.57
CA SER A 26 2.10 8.85 -13.48
C SER A 26 1.90 7.48 -12.84
N PHE A 27 0.82 7.27 -12.10
CA PHE A 27 0.54 6.02 -11.39
C PHE A 27 -0.92 5.59 -11.63
N ASP A 28 -1.11 4.55 -12.43
CA ASP A 28 -2.41 3.91 -12.66
C ASP A 28 -2.55 2.68 -11.76
N PHE A 29 -3.70 2.57 -11.07
CA PHE A 29 -3.92 1.53 -10.09
C PHE A 29 -5.40 1.20 -9.90
N ASP A 30 -5.67 -0.07 -9.60
CA ASP A 30 -6.95 -0.49 -9.03
C ASP A 30 -7.00 -0.16 -7.54
N SER A 31 -8.18 0.09 -6.98
CA SER A 31 -8.33 0.36 -5.55
C SER A 31 -9.45 -0.45 -4.93
N TYR A 32 -9.17 -1.10 -3.80
CA TYR A 32 -10.15 -1.93 -3.08
C TYR A 32 -10.24 -1.54 -1.62
N ARG A 33 -11.46 -1.58 -1.09
CA ARG A 33 -11.77 -1.36 0.33
C ARG A 33 -11.97 -2.65 1.12
N LYS A 34 -12.31 -3.73 0.42
CA LYS A 34 -12.56 -5.04 1.00
C LYS A 34 -11.53 -6.00 0.44
N PHE A 35 -10.86 -6.72 1.33
CA PHE A 35 -9.78 -7.62 0.95
C PHE A 35 -10.26 -8.73 0.01
N ASP A 36 -11.41 -9.34 0.33
CA ASP A 36 -12.04 -10.41 -0.46
C ASP A 36 -12.33 -10.03 -1.91
N SER A 37 -12.40 -8.72 -2.21
CA SER A 37 -12.65 -8.24 -3.58
C SER A 37 -11.47 -8.41 -4.52
N PHE A 38 -10.26 -8.67 -4.02
CA PHE A 38 -9.07 -8.88 -4.85
C PHE A 38 -8.13 -9.99 -4.34
N GLU A 39 -8.45 -10.68 -3.24
CA GLU A 39 -7.62 -11.76 -2.66
C GLU A 39 -7.21 -12.81 -3.70
N ASN A 40 -8.15 -13.22 -4.57
CA ASN A 40 -7.90 -14.21 -5.62
C ASN A 40 -7.16 -13.64 -6.84
N GLU A 41 -6.97 -12.32 -6.89
CA GLU A 41 -6.33 -11.60 -7.99
C GLU A 41 -4.98 -10.99 -7.59
N ILE A 42 -4.53 -11.18 -6.35
CA ILE A 42 -3.25 -10.64 -5.83
C ILE A 42 -2.08 -10.92 -6.78
N ASP A 43 -2.02 -12.14 -7.31
CA ASP A 43 -0.93 -12.61 -8.17
C ASP A 43 -0.93 -11.93 -9.56
N ASN A 44 -1.98 -11.16 -9.91
CA ASN A 44 -2.06 -10.37 -11.14
C ASN A 44 -1.39 -8.99 -11.02
N TYR A 45 -1.05 -8.57 -9.80
CA TYR A 45 -0.47 -7.26 -9.50
C TYR A 45 1.03 -7.34 -9.26
N SER A 46 1.79 -6.39 -9.80
CA SER A 46 3.24 -6.31 -9.58
C SER A 46 3.61 -5.60 -8.28
N THR A 47 2.79 -4.65 -7.85
CA THR A 47 2.97 -3.92 -6.59
C THR A 47 1.62 -3.72 -5.91
N ILE A 48 1.61 -3.94 -4.59
CA ILE A 48 0.48 -3.67 -3.72
C ILE A 48 0.89 -2.56 -2.75
N LEU A 49 0.16 -1.46 -2.77
CA LEU A 49 0.26 -0.43 -1.74
C LEU A 49 -0.81 -0.70 -0.69
N PHE A 50 -0.40 -1.07 0.51
CA PHE A 50 -1.27 -1.61 1.54
C PHE A 50 -1.34 -0.63 2.72
N VAL A 51 -2.52 -0.04 2.95
CA VAL A 51 -2.74 0.94 4.02
C VAL A 51 -3.21 0.23 5.28
N ILE A 52 -2.45 0.39 6.37
CA ILE A 52 -2.62 -0.31 7.64
C ILE A 52 -3.10 0.69 8.68
N TYR A 53 -4.31 0.50 9.17
CA TYR A 53 -4.97 1.38 10.12
C TYR A 53 -4.95 0.85 11.55
N SER A 54 -4.97 -0.47 11.71
CA SER A 54 -4.95 -1.14 13.01
C SER A 54 -4.20 -2.48 12.92
N GLU A 55 -4.00 -3.14 14.08
CA GLU A 55 -3.43 -4.48 14.10
C GLU A 55 -4.30 -5.52 13.39
N GLU A 56 -5.61 -5.30 13.29
CA GLU A 56 -6.54 -6.20 12.59
C GLU A 56 -6.23 -6.31 11.09
N ASP A 57 -5.63 -5.26 10.49
CA ASP A 57 -5.21 -5.28 9.09
C ASP A 57 -3.97 -6.16 8.87
N LEU A 58 -3.25 -6.54 9.92
CA LEU A 58 -2.01 -7.33 9.82
C LEU A 58 -2.27 -8.76 9.33
N ASP A 59 -3.45 -9.33 9.60
CA ASP A 59 -3.81 -10.66 9.10
C ASP A 59 -3.87 -10.66 7.56
N TYR A 60 -4.51 -9.64 6.97
CA TYR A 60 -4.55 -9.47 5.52
C TYR A 60 -3.17 -9.14 4.95
N PHE A 61 -2.43 -8.25 5.61
CA PHE A 61 -1.04 -7.94 5.23
C PHE A 61 -0.19 -9.22 5.14
N MET A 62 -0.29 -10.10 6.12
CA MET A 62 0.47 -11.35 6.16
C MET A 62 0.07 -12.33 5.06
N LYS A 63 -1.21 -12.39 4.69
CA LYS A 63 -1.65 -13.17 3.54
C LYS A 63 -0.99 -12.69 2.25
N ILE A 64 -0.93 -11.38 2.03
CA ILE A 64 -0.28 -10.80 0.85
C ILE A 64 1.23 -11.03 0.90
N TYR A 65 1.86 -10.81 2.06
CA TYR A 65 3.31 -10.97 2.23
C TYR A 65 3.77 -12.38 1.87
N LYS A 66 3.01 -13.41 2.29
CA LYS A 66 3.29 -14.82 1.94
C LYS A 66 3.19 -15.13 0.45
N LYS A 67 2.50 -14.31 -0.34
CA LYS A 67 2.43 -14.46 -1.81
C LYS A 67 3.69 -13.99 -2.52
N GLY A 68 4.57 -13.24 -1.84
CA GLY A 68 5.82 -12.74 -2.43
C GLY A 68 5.64 -11.61 -3.43
N VAL A 69 4.44 -11.02 -3.51
CA VAL A 69 4.19 -9.80 -4.29
C VAL A 69 4.87 -8.62 -3.60
N LYS A 70 5.38 -7.64 -4.37
CA LYS A 70 6.00 -6.43 -3.80
C LYS A 70 4.96 -5.63 -3.02
N ILE A 71 5.25 -5.35 -1.75
CA ILE A 71 4.37 -4.55 -0.88
C ILE A 71 5.04 -3.23 -0.54
N LEU A 72 4.27 -2.14 -0.63
CA LEU A 72 4.57 -0.85 -0.03
C LEU A 72 3.58 -0.65 1.13
N ALA A 73 4.06 -0.75 2.36
CA ALA A 73 3.19 -0.59 3.53
C ALA A 73 3.04 0.89 3.88
N CYS A 74 1.83 1.33 4.18
CA CYS A 74 1.55 2.71 4.56
C CYS A 74 0.76 2.74 5.86
N THR A 75 1.18 3.52 6.85
CA THR A 75 0.44 3.68 8.10
C THR A 75 0.63 5.06 8.70
N PHE A 76 -0.38 5.57 9.41
CA PHE A 76 -0.23 6.75 10.25
C PHE A 76 0.12 6.39 11.70
N ASN A 77 0.10 5.10 12.05
CA ASN A 77 0.37 4.63 13.40
C ASN A 77 1.86 4.34 13.53
N TYR A 78 2.55 5.13 14.35
CA TYR A 78 3.99 5.03 14.56
C TYR A 78 4.41 3.67 15.16
N GLU A 79 3.62 3.10 16.06
CA GLU A 79 3.91 1.79 16.65
C GLU A 79 3.85 0.69 15.58
N LEU A 80 2.83 0.73 14.72
CA LEU A 80 2.73 -0.20 13.58
C LEU A 80 3.87 0.01 12.58
N PHE A 81 4.23 1.27 12.31
CA PHE A 81 5.37 1.59 11.45
C PHE A 81 6.65 0.91 11.95
N CYS A 82 7.01 1.12 13.22
CA CYS A 82 8.20 0.52 13.82
C CYS A 82 8.12 -1.01 13.86
N LYS A 83 6.95 -1.57 14.19
CA LYS A 83 6.72 -3.02 14.22
C LYS A 83 6.93 -3.64 12.84
N ILE A 84 6.38 -3.05 11.79
CA ILE A 84 6.51 -3.59 10.43
C ILE A 84 7.94 -3.42 9.94
N GLN A 85 8.54 -2.24 10.13
CA GLN A 85 9.90 -1.96 9.68
C GLN A 85 10.96 -2.84 10.37
N SER A 86 10.73 -3.24 11.62
CA SER A 86 11.67 -4.12 12.35
C SER A 86 11.54 -5.60 11.99
N ILE A 87 10.37 -6.04 11.52
CA ILE A 87 10.08 -7.45 11.25
C ILE A 87 10.24 -7.79 9.76
N TYR A 88 9.84 -6.87 8.87
CA TYR A 88 9.74 -7.15 7.45
C TYR A 88 10.71 -6.27 6.66
N GLU A 89 11.44 -6.91 5.74
CA GLU A 89 12.34 -6.22 4.79
C GLU A 89 11.55 -5.59 3.63
N ILE A 90 10.60 -4.71 3.95
CA ILE A 90 9.77 -4.00 2.97
C ILE A 90 9.79 -2.48 3.21
N PRO A 91 9.53 -1.66 2.17
CA PRO A 91 9.28 -0.24 2.36
C PRO A 91 8.02 -0.01 3.21
N VAL A 92 8.17 0.83 4.25
CA VAL A 92 7.08 1.30 5.11
C VAL A 92 7.08 2.83 5.08
N PHE A 93 5.92 3.44 4.87
CA PHE A 93 5.74 4.88 4.76
C PHE A 93 4.86 5.39 5.89
N ASP A 94 5.33 6.46 6.53
CA ASP A 94 4.54 7.22 7.50
C ASP A 94 3.65 8.21 6.75
N ILE A 95 2.35 7.91 6.71
CA ILE A 95 1.34 8.73 6.03
C ILE A 95 0.65 9.74 6.96
N SER A 96 1.15 9.91 8.20
CA SER A 96 0.74 10.99 9.10
C SER A 96 1.39 12.34 8.78
N LYS A 97 2.50 12.31 8.02
CA LYS A 97 3.27 13.49 7.58
C LYS A 97 2.48 14.42 6.67
N LEU A 98 3.03 15.60 6.40
CA LEU A 98 2.43 16.53 5.44
C LEU A 98 2.33 15.88 4.06
N LYS A 99 1.27 16.18 3.32
CA LYS A 99 1.04 15.63 1.97
C LYS A 99 2.24 15.81 1.03
N SER A 100 2.93 16.95 1.14
CA SER A 100 4.14 17.24 0.35
C SER A 100 5.29 16.29 0.68
N GLU A 101 5.47 15.93 1.95
CA GLU A 101 6.51 15.00 2.39
C GLU A 101 6.17 13.58 1.94
N VAL A 102 4.92 13.15 2.17
CA VAL A 102 4.41 11.84 1.72
C VAL A 102 4.58 11.69 0.20
N ARG A 103 4.28 12.75 -0.56
CA ARG A 103 4.48 12.76 -2.01
C ARG A 103 5.95 12.55 -2.38
N LEU A 104 6.88 13.28 -1.75
CA LEU A 104 8.31 13.17 -2.02
C LEU A 104 8.84 11.77 -1.71
N GLU A 105 8.37 11.16 -0.62
CA GLU A 105 8.76 9.80 -0.22
C GLU A 105 8.20 8.73 -1.16
N LEU A 106 6.96 8.89 -1.65
CA LEU A 106 6.33 7.90 -2.52
C LEU A 106 6.76 8.00 -3.99
N ASN A 107 7.15 9.19 -4.46
CA ASN A 107 7.45 9.43 -5.87
C ASN A 107 8.43 8.41 -6.48
N PRO A 108 9.58 8.08 -5.86
CA PRO A 108 10.54 7.12 -6.41
C PRO A 108 10.03 5.67 -6.51
N HIS A 109 8.90 5.37 -5.88
CA HIS A 109 8.31 4.03 -5.86
C HIS A 109 7.10 3.90 -6.80
N LEU A 110 6.49 5.01 -7.20
CA LEU A 110 5.27 5.07 -7.99
C LEU A 110 5.47 5.65 -9.40
N VAL A 111 6.61 6.32 -9.66
CA VAL A 111 6.96 7.03 -10.90
C VAL A 111 8.39 6.69 -11.30
#